data_AF-A0YRV6-F1
#
_entry.id   AF-A0YRV6-F1
#
_cell.length_a   1.000
_cell.length_b   1.000
_cell.length_c   1.000
_cell.angle_alpha   90.00
_cell.angle_beta   90.00
_cell.angle_gamma   90.00
#
_symmetry.space_group_name_H-M   'P 1'
#
loop_
_entity.id
_entity.type
_entity.pdbx_description
1 polymer ?
#
loop_
_entity_poly.entity_id
_entity_poly.type
_entity_poly.pdbx_seq_one_letter_code
_entity_poly.pdbx_strand_id
1 'polypeptide(L)' 'MSNVIMDASAILAFLNQESGSEKITDLIENASISTINLSEVIAEEFSSKIEDEHCPSYNFKPD' A
#
# COMPACT_ATOMS: atom_id res chain seq x y z
N MET A 1 -14.85 -13.16 10.92
CA MET A 1 -14.71 -12.56 9.57
C MET A 1 -14.84 -11.07 9.74
N SER A 2 -13.88 -10.31 9.21
CA SER A 2 -13.95 -8.87 9.25
C SER A 2 -15.01 -8.32 8.31
N ASN A 3 -15.75 -7.30 8.76
CA ASN A 3 -16.75 -6.60 7.94
C ASN A 3 -16.17 -5.37 7.22
N VAL A 4 -14.85 -5.16 7.32
CA VAL A 4 -14.17 -3.99 6.76
C VAL A 4 -13.31 -4.44 5.60
N ILE A 5 -13.59 -3.89 4.42
CA ILE A 5 -12.75 -4.02 3.23
C ILE A 5 -11.98 -2.72 3.08
N MET A 6 -10.66 -2.82 3.01
CA MET A 6 -9.80 -1.67 2.90
C MET A 6 -9.52 -1.31 1.44
N ASP A 7 -9.69 -0.02 1.14
CA ASP A 7 -9.28 0.57 -0.13
C ASP A 7 -7.79 0.96 -0.10
N ALA A 8 -7.16 1.03 -1.27
CA ALA A 8 -5.76 1.46 -1.37
C ALA A 8 -5.56 2.86 -0.80
N SER A 9 -6.46 3.79 -1.13
CA SER A 9 -6.40 5.18 -0.65
C SER A 9 -6.45 5.30 0.88
N ALA A 10 -7.22 4.45 1.56
CA ALA A 10 -7.31 4.46 3.01
C ALA A 10 -6.00 3.98 3.67
N ILE A 11 -5.33 2.98 3.08
CA ILE A 11 -4.01 2.55 3.55
C ILE A 11 -2.96 3.61 3.26
N LEU A 12 -2.95 4.21 2.06
CA LEU A 12 -2.00 5.26 1.69
C LEU A 12 -2.14 6.48 2.61
N ALA A 13 -3.36 6.91 2.89
CA ALA A 13 -3.63 7.98 3.86
C ALA A 13 -3.08 7.63 5.26
N PHE A 14 -3.19 6.37 5.69
CA PHE A 14 -2.61 5.91 6.96
C PHE A 14 -1.08 5.93 6.95
N LEU A 15 -0.44 5.42 5.91
CA LEU A 15 1.03 5.39 5.78
C LEU A 15 1.62 6.80 5.70
N ASN A 16 0.95 7.70 4.99
CA ASN A 16 1.38 9.08 4.79
C ASN A 16 0.93 10.04 5.92
N GLN A 17 0.27 9.52 6.97
CA GLN A 17 -0.23 10.30 8.10
C GLN A 17 -1.15 11.46 7.67
N GLU A 18 -1.98 11.21 6.65
CA GLU A 18 -2.97 12.16 6.19
C GLU A 18 -4.12 12.32 7.20
N SER A 19 -4.88 13.40 7.06
CA SER A 19 -6.06 13.67 7.90
C SER A 19 -7.10 12.55 7.78
N GLY A 20 -7.56 11.99 8.90
CA GLY A 20 -8.51 10.87 8.92
C GLY A 20 -7.86 9.49 9.06
N SER A 21 -6.52 9.41 9.01
CA SER A 21 -5.76 8.17 9.22
C SER A 21 -5.95 7.57 10.61
N GLU A 22 -6.31 8.38 11.62
CA GLU A 22 -6.57 7.93 12.99
C GLU A 22 -7.67 6.87 13.07
N LYS A 23 -8.63 6.89 12.14
CA LYS A 23 -9.74 5.93 12.08
C LYS A 23 -9.31 4.58 11.53
N ILE A 24 -8.18 4.51 10.84
CA ILE A 24 -7.68 3.28 10.20
C ILE A 24 -6.96 2.39 11.23
N THR A 25 -6.27 3.00 12.21
CA THR A 25 -5.55 2.29 13.27
C THR A 25 -6.41 1.25 13.98
N ASP A 26 -7.64 1.61 14.32
CA ASP A 26 -8.56 0.72 15.05
C ASP A 26 -9.18 -0.38 14.17
N LEU A 27 -9.11 -0.22 12.84
CA LEU A 27 -9.76 -1.10 11.88
C LEU A 27 -8.79 -2.08 11.20
N ILE A 28 -7.51 -1.73 11.12
CA ILE A 28 -6.53 -2.44 10.26
C ILE A 28 -6.26 -3.88 10.70
N GLU A 29 -6.25 -4.16 12.01
CA GLU A 29 -6.00 -5.50 12.56
C GLU A 29 -7.02 -6.54 12.07
N ASN A 30 -8.26 -6.08 11.85
CA ASN A 30 -9.37 -6.90 11.42
C ASN A 30 -9.95 -6.36 10.12
N ALA A 31 -9.12 -5.94 9.16
CA ALA A 31 -9.59 -5.58 7.81
C ALA A 31 -9.19 -6.64 6.79
N SER A 32 -9.95 -6.78 5.72
CA SER A 32 -9.55 -7.51 4.52
C SER A 32 -9.15 -6.52 3.44
N ILE A 33 -8.16 -6.85 2.61
CA ILE A 33 -7.78 -6.05 1.45
C ILE A 33 -7.75 -6.95 0.21
N SER A 34 -8.18 -6.42 -0.93
CA SER A 34 -8.08 -7.13 -2.20
C SER A 34 -6.63 -7.12 -2.69
N THR A 35 -6.23 -8.13 -3.47
CA THR A 35 -4.88 -8.16 -4.08
C THR A 35 -4.63 -6.95 -4.98
N ILE A 36 -5.68 -6.44 -5.65
CA ILE A 36 -5.60 -5.26 -6.52
C ILE A 36 -5.27 -4.02 -5.69
N ASN A 37 -6.02 -3.77 -4.61
CA ASN A 37 -5.81 -2.62 -3.74
C ASN A 37 -4.45 -2.70 -3.03
N LEU A 38 -4.00 -3.89 -2.64
CA LEU A 38 -2.66 -4.08 -2.08
C LEU A 38 -1.55 -3.76 -3.11
N SER A 39 -1.74 -4.15 -4.36
CA SER A 39 -0.76 -3.88 -5.43
C SER A 39 -0.64 -2.39 -5.72
N GLU A 40 -1.76 -1.66 -5.66
CA GLU A 40 -1.78 -0.20 -5.79
C GLU A 40 -1.01 0.49 -4.65
N VAL A 41 -1.25 0.08 -3.40
CA VAL A 41 -0.49 0.60 -2.24
C VAL A 41 1.02 0.41 -2.43
N ILE A 42 1.44 -0.79 -2.85
CA ILE A 42 2.86 -1.09 -3.09
C ILE A 42 3.40 -0.21 -4.23
N ALA A 43 2.67 -0.09 -5.35
CA ALA A 43 3.12 0.71 -6.49
C ALA A 43 3.31 2.19 -6.12
N GLU A 44 2.37 2.78 -5.38
CA GLU A 44 2.43 4.19 -4.96
C GLU A 44 3.51 4.46 -3.90
N GLU A 45 3.65 3.59 -2.90
CA GLU A 45 4.69 3.73 -1.86
C GLU A 45 6.11 3.58 -2.41
N PHE A 46 6.30 2.77 -3.45
CA PHE A 46 7.60 2.63 -4.11
C PHE A 46 7.83 3.74 -5.14
N SER A 47 6.81 4.18 -5.87
CA SER A 47 6.95 5.27 -6.84
C SER A 47 7.31 6.60 -6.17
N SER A 48 6.70 6.88 -5.01
CA SER A 48 7.00 8.10 -4.23
C SER A 48 8.41 8.11 -3.62
N LYS A 49 9.07 6.95 -3.50
CA LYS A 49 10.40 6.80 -2.87
C LYS A 49 11.53 6.57 -3.87
N ILE A 50 11.21 6.32 -5.15
CA ILE A 50 12.20 6.05 -6.22
C ILE A 50 12.77 7.32 -6.86
N GLU A 51 12.34 8.52 -6.46
CA GLU A 51 13.01 9.75 -6.92
C GLU A 51 14.47 9.88 -6.43
N ASP A 52 14.90 9.08 -5.43
CA ASP A 52 16.27 9.14 -4.89
C ASP A 52 17.12 7.86 -5.04
N GLU A 53 16.59 6.70 -5.47
CA GLU A 53 17.40 5.51 -5.74
C GLU A 53 17.11 4.86 -7.11
N HIS A 54 18.17 4.76 -7.91
CA HIS A 54 18.19 4.07 -9.21
C HIS A 54 17.70 2.63 -9.05
N CYS A 55 16.46 2.35 -9.46
CA CYS A 55 15.88 1.02 -9.44
C CYS A 55 16.76 0.07 -10.30
N PRO A 56 17.45 -0.93 -9.71
CA PRO A 56 18.31 -1.82 -10.49
C PRO A 56 17.43 -2.61 -11.46
N SER A 57 17.76 -2.54 -12.74
CA SER A 57 17.08 -3.32 -13.76
C SER A 57 17.32 -4.82 -13.49
N TYR A 58 16.29 -5.48 -12.95
CA TYR A 58 16.30 -6.92 -12.81
C TYR A 58 16.27 -7.54 -14.21
N ASN A 59 17.44 -7.96 -14.70
CA ASN A 59 17.56 -8.76 -15.91
C ASN A 59 17.05 -10.17 -15.61
N PHE A 60 15.76 -10.41 -15.87
CA PHE A 60 15.21 -11.76 -15.87
C PHE A 60 15.89 -12.57 -16.97
N LYS A 61 16.75 -13.51 -16.58
CA LYS A 61 17.22 -14.58 -17.47
C LYS A 61 16.33 -15.79 -17.23
N PRO A 62 15.48 -16.18 -18.18
CA PRO A 62 14.82 -17.49 -18.11
C PRO A 62 15.88 -18.59 -18.28
N ASP A 63 15.76 -19.65 -17.47
CA ASP A 63 16.51 -20.90 -17.62
C ASP A 63 16.16 -21.63 -18.93
#